data_AF-A0A4P6F0Q1-F1
#
_entry.id   AF-A0A4P6F0Q1-F1
#
_cell.length_a   1.000
_cell.length_b   1.000
_cell.length_c   1.000
_cell.angle_alpha   90.00
_cell.angle_beta   90.00
_cell.angle_gamma   90.00
#
_symmetry.space_group_name_H-M   'P 1'
#
loop_
_entity.id
_entity.type
_entity.pdbx_description
1 polymer ?
#
loop_
_entity_poly.entity_id
_entity_poly.type
_entity_poly.pdbx_seq_one_letter_code
_entity_poly.pdbx_strand_id
1 'polypeptide(L)'
;MNMPDKTAYYRATKRVLLLAAICALGSGALLKGAQWSTLILDESRTIACLLLLAYAVPVARLFRGQYWYFALFIPLLWLPLLVLASALALALPPAGQSDGLAEGVLLVYISVLNAFSVAGAVVLGLAARAAIAAARTAERMRTRRKDG
;
A
#
# COMPACT_ATOMS: atom_id res chain seq x y z
N MET A 1 22.73 22.26 -14.55
CA MET A 1 22.25 20.89 -14.29
C MET A 1 22.33 20.65 -12.78
N ASN A 2 21.24 20.90 -12.04
CA ASN A 2 21.24 20.74 -10.58
C ASN A 2 21.41 19.26 -10.25
N MET A 3 22.45 18.93 -9.46
CA MET A 3 22.61 17.57 -8.95
C MET A 3 21.34 17.16 -8.18
N PRO A 4 20.76 15.97 -8.44
CA PRO A 4 19.62 15.49 -7.67
C PRO A 4 20.02 15.41 -6.19
N ASP A 5 19.20 15.98 -5.32
CA ASP A 5 19.42 15.96 -3.88
C ASP A 5 19.40 14.51 -3.39
N LYS A 6 20.61 13.97 -3.15
CA LYS A 6 20.85 12.58 -2.73
C LYS A 6 20.09 12.23 -1.45
N THR A 7 19.91 13.22 -0.57
CA THR A 7 19.23 13.04 0.72
C THR A 7 17.72 12.83 0.52
N ALA A 8 17.11 13.61 -0.38
CA ALA A 8 15.70 13.49 -0.69
C ALA A 8 15.37 12.20 -1.46
N TYR A 9 16.28 11.75 -2.35
CA TYR A 9 16.19 10.46 -3.03
C TYR A 9 16.21 9.29 -2.03
N TYR A 10 17.24 9.24 -1.17
CA TYR A 10 17.38 8.17 -0.17
C TYR A 10 16.16 8.09 0.77
N ARG A 11 15.63 9.25 1.17
CA ARG A 11 14.42 9.33 1.99
C ARG A 11 13.19 8.77 1.28
N ALA A 12 13.03 9.04 -0.02
CA ALA A 12 11.93 8.49 -0.82
C ALA A 12 12.06 6.97 -0.95
N THR A 13 13.24 6.45 -1.26
CA THR A 13 13.53 5.01 -1.32
C THR A 13 13.19 4.31 -0.01
N LYS A 14 13.66 4.86 1.13
CA LYS A 14 13.36 4.30 2.46
C LYS A 14 11.86 4.26 2.76
N ARG A 15 11.10 5.29 2.36
CA ARG A 15 9.64 5.34 2.53
C ARG A 15 8.93 4.28 1.71
N VAL A 16 9.33 4.07 0.46
CA VAL A 16 8.76 3.02 -0.41
C VAL A 16 9.01 1.64 0.20
N LEU A 17 10.26 1.35 0.56
CA LEU A 17 10.64 0.07 1.17
C LEU A 17 9.84 -0.21 2.43
N LEU A 18 9.72 0.78 3.31
CA LEU A 18 8.99 0.65 4.56
C LEU A 18 7.48 0.44 4.33
N LEU A 19 6.87 1.19 3.40
CA LEU A 19 5.46 1.00 3.04
C LEU A 19 5.20 -0.35 2.38
N ALA A 20 6.06 -0.78 1.46
CA ALA A 20 5.95 -2.08 0.83
C ALA A 20 6.07 -3.22 1.86
N ALA A 21 6.97 -3.08 2.83
CA ALA A 21 7.11 -4.02 3.94
C ALA A 21 5.86 -4.06 4.84
N ILE A 22 5.28 -2.89 5.18
CA ILE A 22 4.02 -2.82 5.93
C ILE A 22 2.88 -3.51 5.16
N CYS A 23 2.76 -3.26 3.86
CA CYS A 23 1.75 -3.89 3.03
C CYS A 23 1.94 -5.41 3.00
N ALA A 24 3.18 -5.89 2.88
CA ALA A 24 3.50 -7.31 2.87
C ALA A 24 3.18 -7.99 4.21
N LEU A 25 3.54 -7.35 5.34
CA LEU A 25 3.21 -7.84 6.67
C LEU A 25 1.69 -7.87 6.91
N GLY A 26 0.98 -6.82 6.51
CA GLY A 26 -0.49 -6.79 6.59
C GLY A 26 -1.14 -7.89 5.76
N SER A 27 -0.58 -8.18 4.59
CA SER A 27 -1.02 -9.30 3.73
C SER A 27 -0.79 -10.65 4.39
N GLY A 28 0.40 -10.87 4.96
CA GLY A 28 0.72 -12.10 5.69
C GLY A 28 -0.16 -12.30 6.93
N ALA A 29 -0.49 -11.22 7.65
CA ALA A 29 -1.40 -11.26 8.78
C ALA A 29 -2.83 -11.65 8.38
N LEU A 30 -3.33 -11.12 7.25
CA LEU A 30 -4.64 -11.49 6.71
C LEU A 30 -4.69 -12.94 6.23
N LEU A 31 -3.63 -13.39 5.55
CA LEU A 31 -3.47 -14.78 5.15
C LEU A 31 -3.55 -15.72 6.35
N LYS A 32 -2.76 -15.44 7.38
CA LYS A 32 -2.84 -16.21 8.64
C LYS A 32 -4.22 -16.11 9.25
N GLY A 33 -4.79 -14.92 9.40
CA GLY A 33 -6.11 -14.76 10.00
C GLY A 33 -7.18 -15.60 9.28
N ALA A 34 -7.15 -15.65 7.94
CA ALA A 34 -8.12 -16.38 7.16
C ALA A 34 -8.01 -17.90 7.31
N GLN A 35 -6.83 -18.42 7.71
CA GLN A 35 -6.66 -19.84 8.07
C GLN A 35 -7.36 -20.17 9.40
N TRP A 36 -7.56 -19.20 10.30
CA TRP A 36 -8.17 -19.41 11.61
C TRP A 36 -9.64 -18.98 11.67
N SER A 37 -10.11 -18.16 10.73
CA SER A 37 -11.46 -17.62 10.76
C SER A 37 -12.00 -17.36 9.35
N THR A 38 -13.20 -17.88 9.08
CA THR A 38 -13.96 -17.59 7.84
C THR A 38 -14.45 -16.14 7.79
N LEU A 39 -14.44 -15.41 8.92
CA LEU A 39 -14.87 -14.01 9.00
C LEU A 39 -14.07 -13.11 8.04
N ILE A 40 -12.80 -13.43 7.78
CA ILE A 40 -11.97 -12.67 6.82
C ILE A 40 -12.41 -12.90 5.38
N LEU A 41 -12.96 -14.08 5.07
CA LEU A 41 -13.53 -14.38 3.76
C LEU A 41 -14.90 -13.73 3.59
N ASP A 42 -15.74 -13.78 4.62
CA ASP A 42 -17.10 -13.22 4.60
C ASP A 42 -17.07 -11.68 4.50
N GLU A 43 -16.18 -11.03 5.26
CA GLU A 43 -16.02 -9.57 5.28
C GLU A 43 -14.91 -9.07 4.34
N SER A 44 -14.54 -9.86 3.33
CA SER A 44 -13.41 -9.56 2.44
C SER A 44 -13.52 -8.18 1.77
N ARG A 45 -14.74 -7.77 1.39
CA ARG A 45 -15.01 -6.45 0.79
C ARG A 45 -14.77 -5.31 1.77
N THR A 46 -15.23 -5.47 3.01
CA THR A 46 -15.05 -4.50 4.09
C THR A 46 -13.56 -4.36 4.41
N ILE A 47 -12.85 -5.48 4.54
CA ILE A 47 -11.40 -5.53 4.77
C ILE A 47 -10.65 -4.87 3.62
N ALA A 48 -11.00 -5.15 2.36
CA ALA A 48 -10.39 -4.52 1.20
C ALA A 48 -10.54 -2.98 1.22
N CYS A 49 -11.74 -2.48 1.55
CA CYS A 49 -11.97 -1.04 1.68
C CYS A 49 -11.12 -0.43 2.80
N LEU A 50 -11.04 -1.09 3.95
CA LEU A 50 -10.22 -0.63 5.07
C LEU A 50 -8.73 -0.60 4.72
N LEU A 51 -8.21 -1.64 4.06
CA LEU A 51 -6.82 -1.69 3.59
C LEU A 51 -6.54 -0.58 2.59
N LEU A 52 -7.43 -0.40 1.62
CA LEU A 52 -7.30 0.63 0.60
C LEU A 52 -7.20 2.02 1.24
N LEU A 53 -8.07 2.34 2.21
CA LEU A 53 -8.01 3.60 2.94
C LEU A 53 -6.74 3.70 3.81
N ALA A 54 -6.42 2.64 4.55
CA ALA A 54 -5.26 2.59 5.45
C ALA A 54 -3.94 2.79 4.71
N TYR A 55 -3.82 2.25 3.49
CA TYR A 55 -2.63 2.39 2.65
C TYR A 55 -2.64 3.69 1.84
N ALA A 56 -3.79 4.23 1.47
CA ALA A 56 -3.88 5.47 0.68
C ALA A 56 -3.40 6.70 1.46
N VAL A 57 -3.76 6.78 2.75
CA VAL A 57 -3.40 7.91 3.63
C VAL A 57 -1.88 8.16 3.70
N PRO A 58 -1.04 7.17 4.03
CA PRO A 58 0.40 7.38 4.07
C PRO A 58 0.98 7.65 2.69
N VAL A 59 0.45 7.07 1.61
CA VAL A 59 0.89 7.40 0.23
C VAL A 59 0.65 8.89 -0.06
N ALA A 60 -0.56 9.38 0.20
CA ALA A 60 -0.92 10.78 -0.01
C ALA A 60 -0.08 11.77 0.82
N ARG A 61 0.36 11.35 2.01
CA ARG A 61 1.18 12.17 2.93
C ARG A 61 2.67 12.13 2.60
N LEU A 62 3.22 10.96 2.30
CA LEU A 62 4.67 10.74 2.22
C LEU A 62 5.25 11.08 0.83
N PHE A 63 4.45 11.05 -0.23
CA PHE A 63 4.89 11.27 -1.62
C PHE A 63 4.47 12.63 -2.19
N ARG A 64 4.63 13.69 -1.40
CA ARG A 64 4.25 15.08 -1.75
C ARG A 64 5.32 15.90 -2.48
N GLY A 65 6.47 15.31 -2.84
CA GLY A 65 7.61 16.02 -3.41
C GLY A 65 7.97 15.60 -4.83
N GLN A 66 9.19 15.96 -5.25
CA GLN A 66 9.76 15.64 -6.57
C GLN A 66 9.75 14.13 -6.87
N TYR A 67 9.90 13.29 -5.83
CA TYR A 67 9.94 11.84 -5.93
C TYR A 67 8.56 11.18 -5.74
N TRP A 68 7.48 11.78 -6.22
CA TRP A 68 6.15 11.20 -6.02
C TRP A 68 5.95 9.86 -6.73
N TYR A 69 6.59 9.69 -7.88
CA TYR A 69 6.52 8.49 -8.72
C TYR A 69 7.08 7.26 -8.01
N PHE A 70 7.86 7.44 -6.94
CA PHE A 70 8.34 6.34 -6.11
C PHE A 70 7.21 5.51 -5.51
N ALA A 71 6.03 6.10 -5.27
CA ALA A 71 4.86 5.36 -4.79
C ALA A 71 4.44 4.23 -5.74
N LEU A 72 4.73 4.35 -7.05
CA LEU A 72 4.41 3.34 -8.06
C LEU A 72 5.25 2.06 -7.91
N PHE A 73 6.36 2.12 -7.17
CA PHE A 73 7.16 0.93 -6.87
C PHE A 73 6.63 0.15 -5.67
N ILE A 74 5.66 0.68 -4.90
CA ILE A 74 5.09 -0.02 -3.75
C ILE A 74 4.45 -1.35 -4.15
N PRO A 75 3.55 -1.42 -5.16
CA PRO A 75 2.95 -2.68 -5.60
C PRO A 75 4.00 -3.66 -6.16
N LEU A 76 5.02 -3.13 -6.83
CA LEU A 76 6.09 -3.93 -7.44
C LEU A 76 6.98 -4.59 -6.37
N LEU A 77 7.36 -3.85 -5.33
CA LEU A 77 8.19 -4.34 -4.23
C LEU A 77 7.39 -5.15 -3.20
N TRP A 78 6.08 -4.94 -3.14
CA TRP A 78 5.19 -5.67 -2.25
C TRP A 78 5.17 -7.18 -2.56
N LEU A 79 5.11 -7.57 -3.84
CA LEU A 79 5.10 -8.99 -4.26
C LEU A 79 6.30 -9.81 -3.75
N PRO A 80 7.56 -9.42 -3.99
CA PRO A 80 8.71 -10.18 -3.49
C PRO A 80 8.79 -10.15 -1.95
N LEU A 81 8.39 -9.05 -1.32
CA LEU A 81 8.31 -8.96 0.14
C LEU A 81 7.21 -9.86 0.71
N LEU A 82 6.10 -10.03 0.01
CA LEU A 82 5.03 -10.96 0.39
C LEU A 82 5.54 -12.40 0.35
N VAL A 83 6.23 -12.79 -0.72
CA VAL A 83 6.83 -14.13 -0.81
C VAL A 83 7.81 -14.34 0.34
N LEU A 84 8.66 -13.36 0.64
CA LEU A 84 9.59 -13.43 1.77
C LEU A 84 8.86 -13.51 3.12
N ALA A 85 7.82 -12.71 3.33
CA ALA A 85 7.02 -12.72 4.54
C ALA A 85 6.27 -14.05 4.72
N SER A 86 5.79 -14.63 3.62
CA SER A 86 5.09 -15.92 3.60
C SER A 86 6.06 -17.08 3.86
N ALA A 87 7.26 -17.04 3.26
CA ALA A 87 8.33 -18.00 3.53
C ALA A 87 8.81 -17.93 4.98
N LEU A 88 8.89 -16.72 5.57
CA LEU A 88 9.19 -16.55 6.99
C LEU A 88 8.03 -17.05 7.88
N ALA A 89 6.78 -16.88 7.42
CA ALA A 89 5.60 -17.36 8.13
C ALA A 89 5.48 -18.89 8.17
N LEU A 90 6.06 -19.61 7.19
CA LEU A 90 6.21 -21.06 7.17
C LEU A 90 7.13 -21.59 8.30
N ALA A 91 7.98 -20.74 8.88
CA ALA A 91 8.76 -21.10 10.07
C ALA A 91 7.91 -21.11 11.36
N LEU A 92 6.68 -20.61 11.33
CA LEU A 92 5.73 -20.73 12.43
C LEU A 92 4.92 -22.03 12.30
N PRO A 93 4.53 -22.66 13.43
CA PRO A 93 3.83 -23.93 13.40
C PRO A 93 2.56 -23.86 12.54
N PRO A 94 2.30 -24.90 11.72
CA PRO A 94 1.11 -24.94 10.88
C PRO A 94 -0.16 -24.95 11.73
N ALA A 95 -1.13 -24.13 11.32
CA ALA A 95 -2.44 -24.08 11.93
C ALA A 95 -3.29 -25.22 11.37
N GLY A 96 -3.15 -26.42 11.94
CA GLY A 96 -3.98 -27.56 11.59
C GLY A 96 -3.67 -28.21 10.24
N GLN A 97 -4.23 -29.40 10.07
CA GLN A 97 -4.04 -30.26 8.91
C GLN A 97 -4.93 -29.76 7.77
N SER A 98 -4.34 -29.10 6.79
CA SER A 98 -5.05 -28.46 5.69
C SER A 98 -4.70 -29.13 4.35
N ASP A 99 -5.73 -29.37 3.54
CA ASP A 99 -5.55 -29.79 2.15
C ASP A 99 -4.79 -28.70 1.40
N GLY A 100 -3.55 -28.97 0.98
CA GLY A 100 -2.64 -27.97 0.39
C GLY A 100 -3.21 -27.25 -0.84
N LEU A 101 -4.24 -27.82 -1.49
CA LEU A 101 -4.93 -27.20 -2.62
C LEU A 101 -5.88 -26.07 -2.16
N ALA A 102 -6.55 -26.21 -1.02
CA ALA A 102 -7.42 -25.18 -0.44
C ALA A 102 -6.61 -23.99 0.08
N GLU A 103 -5.44 -24.24 0.70
CA GLU A 103 -4.53 -23.18 1.13
C GLU A 103 -3.94 -22.40 -0.04
N GLY A 104 -3.58 -23.07 -1.12
CA GLY A 104 -3.08 -22.43 -2.34
C GLY A 104 -4.10 -21.47 -2.94
N VAL A 105 -5.39 -21.87 -2.99
CA VAL A 105 -6.47 -21.02 -3.49
C VAL A 105 -6.72 -19.82 -2.57
N LEU A 106 -6.71 -20.04 -1.25
CA LEU A 106 -6.84 -18.97 -0.26
C LEU A 106 -5.71 -17.94 -0.38
N LEU A 107 -4.48 -18.43 -0.57
CA LEU A 107 -3.30 -17.60 -0.79
C LEU A 107 -3.46 -16.71 -2.01
N VAL A 108 -3.88 -17.29 -3.14
CA VAL A 108 -4.10 -16.54 -4.39
C VAL A 108 -5.21 -15.51 -4.20
N TYR A 109 -6.34 -15.89 -3.61
CA TYR A 109 -7.48 -14.99 -3.40
C TYR A 109 -7.10 -13.76 -2.56
N ILE A 110 -6.46 -13.97 -1.41
CA ILE A 110 -6.05 -12.86 -0.52
C ILE A 110 -4.96 -12.02 -1.18
N SER A 111 -4.03 -12.64 -1.92
CA SER A 111 -2.98 -11.91 -2.64
C SER A 111 -3.57 -11.01 -3.72
N VAL A 112 -4.56 -11.48 -4.48
CA VAL A 112 -5.25 -10.68 -5.50
C VAL A 112 -6.01 -9.53 -4.87
N LEU A 113 -6.79 -9.78 -3.82
CA LEU A 113 -7.54 -8.75 -3.10
C LEU A 113 -6.61 -7.66 -2.54
N ASN A 114 -5.46 -8.05 -2.01
CA ASN A 114 -4.49 -7.11 -1.47
C ASN A 114 -3.73 -6.36 -2.57
N ALA A 115 -3.41 -7.02 -3.70
CA ALA A 115 -2.82 -6.35 -4.85
C ALA A 115 -3.71 -5.21 -5.36
N PHE A 116 -5.03 -5.44 -5.46
CA PHE A 116 -5.99 -4.38 -5.79
C PHE A 116 -6.04 -3.29 -4.73
N SER A 117 -5.99 -3.65 -3.46
CA SER A 117 -6.02 -2.68 -2.35
C SER A 117 -4.78 -1.79 -2.35
N VAL A 118 -3.58 -2.36 -2.54
CA VAL A 118 -2.31 -1.64 -2.61
C VAL A 118 -2.24 -0.76 -3.86
N ALA A 119 -2.59 -1.30 -5.04
CA ALA A 119 -2.62 -0.52 -6.28
C ALA A 119 -3.64 0.62 -6.20
N GLY A 120 -4.87 0.33 -5.76
CA GLY A 120 -5.93 1.30 -5.56
C GLY A 120 -5.54 2.37 -4.55
N ALA A 121 -4.88 2.00 -3.45
CA ALA A 121 -4.36 2.95 -2.46
C ALA A 121 -3.31 3.90 -3.05
N VAL A 122 -2.42 3.40 -3.91
CA VAL A 122 -1.44 4.25 -4.60
C VAL A 122 -2.14 5.24 -5.51
N VAL A 123 -3.09 4.78 -6.34
CA VAL A 123 -3.86 5.65 -7.24
C VAL A 123 -4.64 6.70 -6.43
N LEU A 124 -5.39 6.28 -5.41
CA LEU A 124 -6.18 7.17 -4.56
C LEU A 124 -5.29 8.18 -3.83
N GLY A 125 -4.16 7.74 -3.28
CA GLY A 125 -3.23 8.60 -2.56
C GLY A 125 -2.62 9.68 -3.46
N LEU A 126 -2.28 9.32 -4.69
CA LEU A 126 -1.79 10.27 -5.70
C LEU A 126 -2.90 11.22 -6.17
N ALA A 127 -4.11 10.73 -6.38
CA ALA A 127 -5.27 11.54 -6.76
C ALA A 127 -5.63 12.56 -5.67
N ALA A 128 -5.71 12.13 -4.41
CA ALA A 128 -5.97 13.00 -3.26
C ALA A 128 -4.91 14.11 -3.14
N ARG A 129 -3.65 13.78 -3.39
CA ARG A 129 -2.57 14.79 -3.44
C ARG A 129 -2.79 15.80 -4.57
N ALA A 130 -3.13 15.34 -5.78
CA ALA A 130 -3.38 16.21 -6.92
C ALA A 130 -4.52 17.19 -6.64
N ALA A 131 -5.62 16.70 -6.04
CA ALA A 131 -6.74 17.53 -5.61
C ALA A 131 -6.32 18.61 -4.59
N ILE A 132 -5.52 18.25 -3.57
CA ILE A 132 -5.02 19.21 -2.57
C ILE A 132 -4.13 20.28 -3.21
N ALA A 133 -3.28 19.91 -4.16
CA ALA A 133 -2.41 20.85 -4.87
C ALA A 133 -3.22 21.83 -5.74
N ALA A 134 -4.23 21.33 -6.44
CA ALA A 134 -5.15 22.15 -7.24
C ALA A 134 -5.92 23.16 -6.37
N ALA A 135 -6.48 22.72 -5.25
CA ALA A 135 -7.23 23.57 -4.32
C ALA A 135 -6.37 24.74 -3.78
N ARG A 136 -5.14 24.46 -3.35
CA ARG A 136 -4.20 25.50 -2.87
C ARG A 136 -3.82 26.50 -3.95
N THR A 137 -3.75 26.04 -5.20
CA THR A 137 -3.41 26.91 -6.33
C THR A 137 -4.58 27.85 -6.64
N ALA A 138 -5.82 27.33 -6.61
CA ALA A 138 -7.03 28.13 -6.77
C ALA A 138 -7.19 29.20 -5.68
N GLU A 139 -6.91 28.86 -4.41
CA GLU A 139 -6.94 29.83 -3.30
C GLU A 139 -5.94 30.98 -3.50
N ARG A 140 -4.70 30.68 -3.90
CA ARG A 140 -3.66 31.70 -4.15
C ARG A 140 -4.03 32.65 -5.30
N MET A 141 -4.69 32.15 -6.33
CA MET A 141 -5.19 33.01 -7.42
C MET A 141 -6.32 33.92 -6.93
N ARG A 142 -7.20 33.39 -6.06
CA ARG A 142 -8.32 34.15 -5.50
C ARG A 142 -7.84 35.28 -4.58
N THR A 143 -6.78 35.08 -3.79
CA THR A 143 -6.22 36.14 -2.94
C THR A 143 -5.53 37.22 -3.77
N ARG A 144 -4.69 36.86 -4.75
CA ARG A 144 -4.02 37.83 -5.64
C ARG A 144 -4.98 38.76 -6.40
N ARG A 145 -6.18 38.27 -6.75
CA ARG A 145 -7.22 39.06 -7.43
C ARG A 145 -7.93 40.04 -6.48
N LYS A 146 -7.88 39.83 -5.17
CA LYS A 146 -8.47 40.76 -4.19
C LYS A 146 -7.53 41.89 -3.81
N ASP A 147 -6.21 41.69 -3.98
CA ASP A 147 -5.17 42.60 -3.51
C ASP A 147 -4.59 43.50 -4.63
N GLY A 148 -5.07 43.36 -5.88
CA GLY A 148 -4.64 44.14 -7.04
C GLY A 148 -5.84 44.63 -7.84
#